data_AF-M0JGI0-F1
#
_entry.id   AF-M0JGI0-F1
#
_cell.length_a   1.000
_cell.length_b   1.000
_cell.length_c   1.000
_cell.angle_alpha   90.00
_cell.angle_beta   90.00
_cell.angle_gamma   90.00
#
_symmetry.space_group_name_H-M   'P 1'
#
loop_
_entity.id
_entity.type
_entity.pdbx_description
1 polymer ?
#
loop_
_entity_poly.entity_id
_entity_poly.type
_entity_poly.pdbx_seq_one_letter_code
_entity_poly.pdbx_strand_id
1 'polypeptide(L)'
;GGPGDEFAHAAALSLYRARAADVPRLVDAGETEFAATVASDVFAHFEGARAHEALEEADHDAYEGFEGGLESLTEAAGSGDAAAAEEAVATVDENLLAGISALVGGEAATVLEAAFFRARLGDARELVAVGETDRAAAVGESLFARFEENEANLHESVEEESEDLYHRFEEEHLAGLVEDAAAGDADAAAAHAEGAMDALFEFEAAVGATAEVSAAEAAFFGARGFDAAALAQVGASARAGAVVQSTFAFFEAGAGGYHETLEEADHDLYESFEGALGSVRTAAEEGGDAYGAAKTYGQKAVDSMYAVVATAAADAGLGAAASERMSGVFQTFEEARVHEALEGADHDAYEGFEAALSDYVAALEDGSEVDAAAEAYATATARAQFAVVGEVGKAPEAGSTDESGSADAALSGGPNVVAGVPEDADHVVKMSAVAFEPSELTVSVGDTVAFEHAAGEAHSVTAYEDELPEGAAYWASGGFESQAAAETGWGEGKGAVQSGQSFVHTFETAGEHAYFCVPHEAAGMTGTVVVEE
;
A
#
# COMPACT_ATOMS: atom_id res chain seq x y z
N GLY A 1 -5.06 -20.37 13.44
CA GLY A 1 -6.22 -21.26 13.28
C GLY A 1 -6.95 -20.90 12.00
N GLY A 2 -7.14 -19.60 11.75
CA GLY A 2 -7.21 -19.00 10.42
C GLY A 2 -5.98 -18.09 10.16
N PRO A 3 -5.92 -17.41 9.01
CA PRO A 3 -4.89 -16.41 8.70
C PRO A 3 -4.98 -15.21 9.66
N GLY A 4 -3.84 -14.56 9.93
CA GLY A 4 -3.77 -13.29 10.65
C GLY A 4 -3.53 -12.11 9.71
N ASP A 5 -3.43 -10.89 10.24
CA ASP A 5 -3.28 -9.66 9.46
C ASP A 5 -2.08 -9.67 8.49
N GLU A 6 -1.01 -10.41 8.81
CA GLU A 6 0.12 -10.72 7.91
C GLU A 6 -0.34 -11.19 6.52
N PHE A 7 -1.41 -12.00 6.44
CA PHE A 7 -1.95 -12.45 5.16
C PHE A 7 -2.69 -11.35 4.42
N ALA A 8 -3.44 -10.48 5.12
CA ALA A 8 -4.10 -9.35 4.50
C ALA A 8 -3.08 -8.30 4.00
N HIS A 9 -1.99 -8.08 4.75
CA HIS A 9 -0.85 -7.28 4.31
C HIS A 9 -0.26 -7.87 3.02
N ALA A 10 0.06 -9.17 3.02
CA ALA A 10 0.62 -9.86 1.86
C ALA A 10 -0.32 -9.84 0.63
N ALA A 11 -1.64 -9.98 0.83
CA ALA A 11 -2.64 -9.84 -0.24
C ALA A 11 -2.67 -8.42 -0.83
N ALA A 12 -2.54 -7.38 0.00
CA ALA A 12 -2.42 -6.01 -0.46
C ALA A 12 -1.13 -5.79 -1.26
N LEU A 13 0.00 -6.40 -0.85
CA LEU A 13 1.25 -6.37 -1.61
C LEU A 13 1.08 -7.03 -3.00
N SER A 14 0.36 -8.15 -3.09
CA SER A 14 0.04 -8.78 -4.39
C SER A 14 -0.78 -7.86 -5.31
N LEU A 15 -1.70 -7.06 -4.76
CA LEU A 15 -2.43 -6.04 -5.53
C LEU A 15 -1.48 -4.95 -6.05
N TYR A 16 -0.51 -4.48 -5.25
CA TYR A 16 0.48 -3.51 -5.72
C TYR A 16 1.37 -4.07 -6.82
N ARG A 17 1.79 -5.34 -6.73
CA ARG A 17 2.51 -6.03 -7.81
C ARG A 17 1.73 -5.98 -9.13
N ALA A 18 0.44 -6.34 -9.08
CA ALA A 18 -0.42 -6.31 -10.26
C ALA A 18 -0.59 -4.88 -10.83
N ARG A 19 -0.82 -3.88 -9.96
CA ARG A 19 -0.96 -2.47 -10.37
C ARG A 19 0.32 -1.89 -10.97
N ALA A 20 1.49 -2.23 -10.44
CA ALA A 20 2.76 -1.78 -11.01
C ALA A 20 2.96 -2.35 -12.42
N ALA A 21 2.56 -3.62 -12.63
CA ALA A 21 2.66 -4.30 -13.91
C ALA A 21 1.72 -3.75 -15.00
N ASP A 22 0.80 -2.84 -14.65
CA ASP A 22 -0.03 -2.08 -15.58
C ASP A 22 0.68 -0.85 -16.18
N VAL A 23 1.76 -0.38 -15.55
CA VAL A 23 2.41 0.86 -15.98
C VAL A 23 3.09 0.69 -17.35
N PRO A 24 3.92 -0.34 -17.61
CA PRO A 24 4.53 -0.54 -18.92
C PRO A 24 3.49 -0.62 -20.03
N ARG A 25 2.31 -1.22 -19.74
CA ARG A 25 1.29 -1.34 -20.79
C ARG A 25 0.72 0.00 -21.26
N LEU A 26 0.64 0.98 -20.34
CA LEU A 26 0.19 2.34 -20.63
C LEU A 26 1.27 3.15 -21.33
N VAL A 27 2.54 2.97 -20.93
CA VAL A 27 3.70 3.58 -21.61
C VAL A 27 3.73 3.17 -23.08
N ASP A 28 3.63 1.88 -23.37
CA ASP A 28 3.58 1.35 -24.74
C ASP A 28 2.36 1.86 -25.54
N ALA A 29 1.23 2.10 -24.88
CA ALA A 29 0.05 2.68 -25.50
C ALA A 29 0.21 4.19 -25.80
N GLY A 30 1.32 4.80 -25.38
CA GLY A 30 1.59 6.24 -25.52
C GLY A 30 0.92 7.11 -24.47
N GLU A 31 0.36 6.52 -23.42
CA GLU A 31 -0.33 7.20 -22.31
C GLU A 31 0.68 7.55 -21.20
N THR A 32 1.80 8.18 -21.53
CA THR A 32 2.96 8.36 -20.63
C THR A 32 2.63 9.18 -19.37
N GLU A 33 1.87 10.27 -19.50
CA GLU A 33 1.45 11.10 -18.37
C GLU A 33 0.52 10.33 -17.42
N PHE A 34 -0.41 9.56 -17.98
CA PHE A 34 -1.31 8.71 -17.20
C PHE A 34 -0.55 7.53 -16.57
N ALA A 35 0.39 6.92 -17.28
CA ALA A 35 1.25 5.85 -16.75
C ALA A 35 2.07 6.33 -15.54
N ALA A 36 2.66 7.53 -15.62
CA ALA A 36 3.36 8.16 -14.50
C ALA A 36 2.43 8.43 -13.32
N THR A 37 1.21 8.91 -13.60
CA THR A 37 0.16 9.08 -12.58
C THR A 37 -0.17 7.75 -11.91
N VAL A 38 -0.29 6.66 -12.68
CA VAL A 38 -0.57 5.33 -12.12
C VAL A 38 0.55 4.85 -11.21
N ALA A 39 1.81 5.02 -11.59
CA ALA A 39 2.97 4.66 -10.78
C ALA A 39 3.02 5.48 -9.47
N SER A 40 2.86 6.79 -9.56
CA SER A 40 2.81 7.71 -8.40
C SER A 40 1.62 7.38 -7.48
N ASP A 41 0.44 7.06 -8.00
CA ASP A 41 -0.74 6.69 -7.20
C ASP A 41 -0.61 5.28 -6.57
N VAL A 42 0.27 4.41 -7.07
CA VAL A 42 0.61 3.14 -6.38
C VAL A 42 1.43 3.46 -5.14
N PHE A 43 2.48 4.28 -5.29
CA PHE A 43 3.31 4.76 -4.18
C PHE A 43 2.46 5.49 -3.14
N ALA A 44 1.67 6.46 -3.56
CA ALA A 44 0.81 7.27 -2.71
C ALA A 44 -0.15 6.45 -1.84
N HIS A 45 -0.72 5.40 -2.42
CA HIS A 45 -1.65 4.54 -1.72
C HIS A 45 -0.91 3.62 -0.74
N PHE A 46 0.29 3.15 -1.10
CA PHE A 46 1.12 2.33 -0.23
C PHE A 46 1.53 3.07 1.04
N GLU A 47 1.99 4.31 0.94
CA GLU A 47 2.36 5.18 2.08
C GLU A 47 1.26 5.36 3.13
N GLY A 48 -0.02 5.23 2.73
CA GLY A 48 -1.16 5.30 3.64
C GLY A 48 -1.72 3.94 4.06
N ALA A 49 -1.16 2.83 3.58
CA ALA A 49 -1.72 1.50 3.76
C ALA A 49 -1.16 0.81 5.00
N ARG A 50 -2.01 0.04 5.68
CA ARG A 50 -1.61 -0.82 6.81
C ARG A 50 -0.48 -1.82 6.47
N ALA A 51 -0.25 -2.09 5.18
CA ALA A 51 0.80 -2.99 4.71
C ALA A 51 2.20 -2.33 4.63
N HIS A 52 2.29 -1.00 4.77
CA HIS A 52 3.54 -0.23 4.72
C HIS A 52 4.45 -0.60 5.89
N GLU A 53 4.04 -0.27 7.12
CA GLU A 53 4.77 -0.61 8.35
C GLU A 53 5.03 -2.13 8.45
N ALA A 54 4.05 -2.93 8.04
CA ALA A 54 4.19 -4.39 8.05
C ALA A 54 5.28 -4.90 7.09
N LEU A 55 5.42 -4.31 5.90
CA LEU A 55 6.50 -4.65 4.97
C LEU A 55 7.85 -4.20 5.53
N GLU A 56 7.94 -2.96 6.01
CA GLU A 56 9.17 -2.40 6.55
C GLU A 56 9.69 -3.22 7.75
N GLU A 57 8.81 -3.63 8.67
CA GLU A 57 9.18 -4.45 9.83
C GLU A 57 9.57 -5.88 9.42
N ALA A 58 8.86 -6.47 8.47
CA ALA A 58 9.12 -7.85 8.03
C ALA A 58 10.41 -7.98 7.23
N ASP A 59 10.66 -7.04 6.31
CA ASP A 59 11.84 -7.00 5.45
C ASP A 59 12.15 -5.58 4.95
N HIS A 60 13.01 -4.88 5.70
CA HIS A 60 13.42 -3.51 5.38
C HIS A 60 14.16 -3.39 4.04
N ASP A 61 14.95 -4.40 3.63
CA ASP A 61 15.64 -4.36 2.33
C ASP A 61 14.61 -4.46 1.18
N ALA A 62 13.56 -5.28 1.36
CA ALA A 62 12.45 -5.36 0.42
C ALA A 62 11.63 -4.06 0.36
N TYR A 63 11.42 -3.40 1.50
CA TYR A 63 10.77 -2.08 1.56
C TYR A 63 11.55 -1.03 0.73
N GLU A 64 12.83 -0.82 1.03
CA GLU A 64 13.67 0.17 0.32
C GLU A 64 13.76 -0.15 -1.19
N GLY A 65 13.88 -1.44 -1.54
CA GLY A 65 13.93 -1.88 -2.92
C GLY A 65 12.61 -1.66 -3.68
N PHE A 66 11.48 -1.83 -2.99
CA PHE A 66 10.16 -1.54 -3.56
C PHE A 66 9.96 -0.04 -3.81
N GLU A 67 10.28 0.83 -2.84
CA GLU A 67 10.23 2.28 -3.01
C GLU A 67 11.09 2.74 -4.19
N GLY A 68 12.36 2.33 -4.23
CA GLY A 68 13.28 2.70 -5.32
C GLY A 68 12.82 2.16 -6.68
N GLY A 69 12.15 1.00 -6.69
CA GLY A 69 11.49 0.46 -7.87
C GLY A 69 10.34 1.35 -8.36
N LEU A 70 9.50 1.87 -7.47
CA LEU A 70 8.39 2.77 -7.81
C LEU A 70 8.87 4.16 -8.26
N GLU A 71 9.93 4.69 -7.66
CA GLU A 71 10.59 5.92 -8.12
C GLU A 71 11.07 5.75 -9.57
N SER A 72 11.82 4.68 -9.82
CA SER A 72 12.32 4.33 -11.17
C SER A 72 11.19 4.13 -12.16
N LEU A 73 10.09 3.50 -11.72
CA LEU A 73 8.92 3.25 -12.56
C LEU A 73 8.22 4.56 -12.95
N THR A 74 8.12 5.51 -12.01
CA THR A 74 7.51 6.80 -12.27
C THR A 74 8.35 7.64 -13.23
N GLU A 75 9.68 7.65 -13.08
CA GLU A 75 10.60 8.32 -14.02
C GLU A 75 10.52 7.69 -15.43
N ALA A 76 10.58 6.36 -15.51
CA ALA A 76 10.49 5.63 -16.77
C ALA A 76 9.15 5.89 -17.48
N ALA A 77 8.05 5.88 -16.73
CA ALA A 77 6.72 6.17 -17.27
C ALA A 77 6.59 7.60 -17.78
N GLY A 78 7.07 8.59 -17.02
CA GLY A 78 7.03 10.01 -17.41
C GLY A 78 7.90 10.32 -18.64
N SER A 79 9.02 9.61 -18.80
CA SER A 79 9.89 9.74 -19.96
C SER A 79 9.42 8.93 -21.18
N GLY A 80 8.47 8.00 -21.00
CA GLY A 80 7.99 7.10 -22.04
C GLY A 80 8.97 5.99 -22.41
N ASP A 81 9.90 5.65 -21.51
CA ASP A 81 10.88 4.58 -21.72
C ASP A 81 10.29 3.23 -21.28
N ALA A 82 9.67 2.52 -22.23
CA ALA A 82 9.05 1.22 -21.97
C ALA A 82 10.03 0.17 -21.44
N ALA A 83 11.29 0.18 -21.90
CA ALA A 83 12.27 -0.80 -21.45
C ALA A 83 12.68 -0.54 -19.99
N ALA A 84 12.91 0.73 -19.64
CA ALA A 84 13.17 1.11 -18.25
C ALA A 84 11.96 0.85 -17.35
N ALA A 85 10.73 1.03 -17.86
CA ALA A 85 9.51 0.74 -17.09
C ALA A 85 9.39 -0.76 -16.77
N GLU A 86 9.70 -1.65 -17.72
CA GLU A 86 9.74 -3.10 -17.48
C GLU A 86 10.81 -3.50 -16.45
N GLU A 87 12.01 -2.89 -16.52
CA GLU A 87 13.08 -3.12 -15.52
C GLU A 87 12.67 -2.65 -14.12
N ALA A 88 12.00 -1.50 -14.03
CA ALA A 88 11.48 -0.97 -12.77
C ALA A 88 10.36 -1.84 -12.18
N VAL A 89 9.44 -2.35 -13.02
CA VAL A 89 8.42 -3.32 -12.58
C VAL A 89 9.05 -4.61 -12.06
N ALA A 90 10.08 -5.12 -12.72
CA ALA A 90 10.79 -6.31 -12.23
C ALA A 90 11.41 -6.06 -10.84
N THR A 91 11.94 -4.87 -10.59
CA THR A 91 12.46 -4.47 -9.27
C THR A 91 11.34 -4.39 -8.22
N VAL A 92 10.21 -3.77 -8.55
CA VAL A 92 9.02 -3.73 -7.68
C VAL A 92 8.55 -5.14 -7.33
N ASP A 93 8.44 -6.00 -8.33
CA ASP A 93 7.93 -7.36 -8.18
C ASP A 93 8.84 -8.25 -7.32
N GLU A 94 10.16 -8.22 -7.57
CA GLU A 94 11.15 -8.97 -6.79
C GLU A 94 11.05 -8.63 -5.29
N ASN A 95 10.99 -7.34 -4.98
CA ASN A 95 10.96 -6.86 -3.59
C ASN A 95 9.61 -7.12 -2.92
N LEU A 96 8.49 -6.89 -3.60
CA LEU A 96 7.18 -7.21 -3.02
C LEU A 96 6.99 -8.73 -2.82
N LEU A 97 7.54 -9.58 -3.70
CA LEU A 97 7.53 -11.03 -3.50
C LEU A 97 8.39 -11.46 -2.31
N ALA A 98 9.55 -10.82 -2.10
CA ALA A 98 10.36 -11.03 -0.90
C ALA A 98 9.60 -10.64 0.38
N GLY A 99 8.93 -9.49 0.38
CA GLY A 99 8.06 -9.02 1.47
C GLY A 99 6.91 -9.97 1.77
N ILE A 100 6.18 -10.43 0.74
CA ILE A 100 5.13 -11.46 0.88
C ILE A 100 5.69 -12.74 1.51
N SER A 101 6.87 -13.16 1.08
CA SER A 101 7.52 -14.36 1.61
C SER A 101 7.96 -14.19 3.08
N ALA A 102 8.35 -12.98 3.48
CA ALA A 102 8.70 -12.64 4.85
C ALA A 102 7.47 -12.61 5.77
N LEU A 103 6.33 -12.09 5.28
CA LEU A 103 5.07 -11.98 6.02
C LEU A 103 4.39 -13.33 6.26
N VAL A 104 4.22 -14.15 5.21
CA VAL A 104 3.42 -15.39 5.32
C VAL A 104 4.17 -16.65 4.93
N GLY A 105 5.03 -16.58 3.90
CA GLY A 105 5.77 -17.73 3.36
C GLY A 105 4.91 -18.96 3.02
N GLY A 106 5.57 -20.08 2.68
CA GLY A 106 4.92 -21.40 2.52
C GLY A 106 3.73 -21.41 1.55
N GLU A 107 2.74 -22.26 1.84
CA GLU A 107 1.51 -22.41 1.04
C GLU A 107 0.71 -21.11 0.91
N ALA A 108 0.75 -20.24 1.93
CA ALA A 108 0.07 -18.95 1.91
C ALA A 108 0.65 -18.00 0.85
N ALA A 109 1.98 -17.93 0.73
CA ALA A 109 2.63 -17.19 -0.36
C ALA A 109 2.31 -17.81 -1.73
N THR A 110 2.21 -19.14 -1.82
CA THR A 110 1.86 -19.83 -3.07
C THR A 110 0.45 -19.48 -3.57
N VAL A 111 -0.54 -19.40 -2.68
CA VAL A 111 -1.91 -18.96 -3.03
C VAL A 111 -1.92 -17.52 -3.56
N LEU A 112 -1.14 -16.64 -2.94
CA LEU A 112 -1.00 -15.25 -3.39
C LEU A 112 -0.29 -15.13 -4.74
N GLU A 113 0.68 -16.01 -5.01
CA GLU A 113 1.37 -16.06 -6.31
C GLU A 113 0.44 -16.55 -7.42
N ALA A 114 -0.40 -17.55 -7.15
CA ALA A 114 -1.43 -17.97 -8.10
C ALA A 114 -2.38 -16.82 -8.46
N ALA A 115 -2.85 -16.05 -7.47
CA ALA A 115 -3.73 -14.91 -7.70
C ALA A 115 -3.04 -13.78 -8.49
N PHE A 116 -1.73 -13.55 -8.25
CA PHE A 116 -0.92 -12.62 -9.04
C PHE A 116 -0.78 -13.09 -10.49
N PHE A 117 -0.46 -14.37 -10.72
CA PHE A 117 -0.43 -14.96 -12.07
C PHE A 117 -1.78 -14.78 -12.78
N ARG A 118 -2.90 -14.97 -12.07
CA ARG A 118 -4.24 -14.75 -12.63
C ARG A 118 -4.47 -13.29 -13.03
N ALA A 119 -4.03 -12.33 -12.22
CA ALA A 119 -4.12 -10.91 -12.59
C ALA A 119 -3.34 -10.63 -13.90
N ARG A 120 -2.11 -11.15 -14.01
CA ARG A 120 -1.27 -11.01 -15.21
C ARG A 120 -1.81 -11.73 -16.44
N LEU A 121 -2.46 -12.88 -16.28
CA LEU A 121 -3.20 -13.54 -17.36
C LEU A 121 -4.43 -12.72 -17.79
N GLY A 122 -5.06 -12.04 -16.84
CA GLY A 122 -6.07 -11.01 -17.09
C GLY A 122 -5.52 -9.92 -18.00
N ASP A 123 -4.34 -9.39 -17.72
CA ASP A 123 -3.65 -8.39 -18.56
C ASP A 123 -3.40 -8.90 -19.98
N ALA A 124 -2.86 -10.12 -20.11
CA ALA A 124 -2.64 -10.74 -21.41
C ALA A 124 -3.94 -10.84 -22.21
N ARG A 125 -5.05 -11.25 -21.57
CA ARG A 125 -6.37 -11.30 -22.19
C ARG A 125 -6.86 -9.93 -22.66
N GLU A 126 -6.58 -8.88 -21.88
CA GLU A 126 -6.97 -7.51 -22.25
C GLU A 126 -6.11 -6.94 -23.39
N LEU A 127 -4.81 -7.23 -23.41
CA LEU A 127 -3.91 -6.93 -24.53
C LEU A 127 -4.39 -7.60 -25.82
N VAL A 128 -4.76 -8.89 -25.77
CA VAL A 128 -5.37 -9.58 -26.92
C VAL A 128 -6.64 -8.86 -27.40
N ALA A 129 -7.51 -8.43 -26.47
CA ALA A 129 -8.77 -7.78 -26.80
C ALA A 129 -8.60 -6.41 -27.48
N VAL A 130 -7.51 -5.70 -27.21
CA VAL A 130 -7.16 -4.43 -27.89
C VAL A 130 -6.26 -4.63 -29.13
N GLY A 131 -5.94 -5.88 -29.48
CA GLY A 131 -5.18 -6.23 -30.68
C GLY A 131 -3.65 -6.24 -30.50
N GLU A 132 -3.17 -6.16 -29.26
CA GLU A 132 -1.76 -6.12 -28.86
C GLU A 132 -1.24 -7.55 -28.59
N THR A 133 -1.41 -8.46 -29.56
CA THR A 133 -1.14 -9.90 -29.37
C THR A 133 0.33 -10.23 -29.14
N ASP A 134 1.26 -9.48 -29.75
CA ASP A 134 2.70 -9.66 -29.49
C ASP A 134 3.06 -9.36 -28.03
N ARG A 135 2.39 -8.37 -27.42
CA ARG A 135 2.60 -7.99 -26.01
C ARG A 135 1.93 -8.99 -25.07
N ALA A 136 0.75 -9.50 -25.44
CA ALA A 136 0.13 -10.60 -24.71
C ALA A 136 1.01 -11.86 -24.70
N ALA A 137 1.67 -12.18 -25.82
CA ALA A 137 2.63 -13.27 -25.90
C ALA A 137 3.81 -13.04 -24.94
N ALA A 138 4.36 -11.82 -24.88
CA ALA A 138 5.45 -11.48 -23.97
C ALA A 138 5.06 -11.64 -22.49
N VAL A 139 3.84 -11.26 -22.11
CA VAL A 139 3.30 -11.52 -20.76
C VAL A 139 3.24 -13.02 -20.49
N GLY A 140 2.71 -13.81 -21.43
CA GLY A 140 2.68 -15.28 -21.32
C GLY A 140 4.07 -15.92 -21.20
N GLU A 141 5.05 -15.45 -21.98
CA GLU A 141 6.44 -15.94 -21.93
C GLU A 141 7.10 -15.62 -20.58
N SER A 142 6.86 -14.41 -20.06
CA SER A 142 7.34 -14.01 -18.74
C SER A 142 6.74 -14.89 -17.64
N LEU A 143 5.43 -15.11 -17.65
CA LEU A 143 4.76 -15.99 -16.68
C LEU A 143 5.25 -17.44 -16.79
N PHE A 144 5.47 -17.94 -18.01
CA PHE A 144 6.04 -19.28 -18.22
C PHE A 144 7.43 -19.40 -17.59
N ALA A 145 8.31 -18.41 -17.82
CA ALA A 145 9.65 -18.42 -17.25
C ALA A 145 9.63 -18.40 -15.71
N ARG A 146 8.76 -17.56 -15.12
CA ARG A 146 8.57 -17.46 -13.67
C ARG A 146 8.03 -18.74 -13.04
N PHE A 147 7.06 -19.36 -13.71
CA PHE A 147 6.53 -20.66 -13.28
C PHE A 147 7.63 -21.72 -13.29
N GLU A 148 8.44 -21.81 -14.35
CA GLU A 148 9.59 -22.72 -14.42
C GLU A 148 10.67 -22.47 -13.34
N GLU A 149 10.81 -21.22 -12.88
CA GLU A 149 11.69 -20.85 -11.77
C GLU A 149 11.14 -21.25 -10.39
N ASN A 150 9.89 -21.72 -10.35
CA ASN A 150 9.18 -22.13 -9.14
C ASN A 150 9.06 -21.00 -8.09
N GLU A 151 8.77 -19.78 -8.57
CA GLU A 151 8.51 -18.63 -7.69
C GLU A 151 7.38 -18.93 -6.70
N ALA A 152 7.59 -18.57 -5.43
CA ALA A 152 6.72 -18.89 -4.30
C ALA A 152 6.28 -20.36 -4.22
N ASN A 153 7.08 -21.29 -4.76
CA ASN A 153 6.77 -22.72 -4.87
C ASN A 153 5.55 -23.08 -5.75
N LEU A 154 5.11 -22.19 -6.64
CA LEU A 154 3.87 -22.38 -7.40
C LEU A 154 3.92 -23.60 -8.34
N HIS A 155 5.03 -23.83 -9.02
CA HIS A 155 5.17 -24.96 -9.95
C HIS A 155 5.09 -26.30 -9.22
N GLU A 156 5.92 -26.48 -8.19
CA GLU A 156 5.92 -27.71 -7.41
C GLU A 156 4.57 -27.95 -6.74
N SER A 157 3.91 -26.89 -6.24
CA SER A 157 2.60 -27.03 -5.59
C SER A 157 1.47 -27.39 -6.57
N VAL A 158 1.44 -26.82 -7.77
CA VAL A 158 0.45 -27.20 -8.80
C VAL A 158 0.68 -28.65 -9.26
N GLU A 159 1.93 -29.06 -9.48
CA GLU A 159 2.28 -30.44 -9.83
C GLU A 159 1.90 -31.43 -8.72
N GLU A 160 2.16 -31.08 -7.45
CA GLU A 160 1.84 -31.92 -6.29
C GLU A 160 0.32 -32.07 -6.09
N GLU A 161 -0.45 -31.00 -6.26
CA GLU A 161 -1.90 -31.03 -6.09
C GLU A 161 -2.57 -31.90 -7.16
N SER A 162 -2.25 -31.69 -8.44
CA SER A 162 -2.85 -32.49 -9.51
C SER A 162 -2.08 -32.42 -10.83
N GLU A 163 -1.66 -33.59 -11.32
CA GLU A 163 -1.10 -33.78 -12.68
C GLU A 163 -2.06 -33.22 -13.76
N ASP A 164 -3.38 -33.33 -13.57
CA ASP A 164 -4.38 -32.77 -14.51
C ASP A 164 -4.43 -31.23 -14.46
N LEU A 165 -4.32 -30.63 -13.26
CA LEU A 165 -4.26 -29.17 -13.12
C LEU A 165 -3.00 -28.63 -13.78
N TYR A 166 -1.86 -29.26 -13.51
CA TYR A 166 -0.58 -28.90 -14.11
C TYR A 166 -0.62 -28.95 -15.64
N HIS A 167 -1.08 -30.06 -16.23
CA HIS A 167 -1.21 -30.18 -17.68
C HIS A 167 -2.15 -29.13 -18.30
N ARG A 168 -3.29 -28.86 -17.65
CA ARG A 168 -4.23 -27.82 -18.14
C ARG A 168 -3.64 -26.42 -18.03
N PHE A 169 -3.03 -26.11 -16.90
CA PHE A 169 -2.45 -24.80 -16.66
C PHE A 169 -1.25 -24.52 -17.57
N GLU A 170 -0.19 -25.32 -17.48
CA GLU A 170 1.06 -25.02 -18.16
C GLU A 170 1.03 -25.45 -19.63
N GLU A 171 0.81 -26.73 -19.89
CA GLU A 171 0.99 -27.31 -21.23
C GLU A 171 -0.15 -26.94 -22.20
N GLU A 172 -1.39 -26.90 -21.73
CA GLU A 172 -2.54 -26.54 -22.56
C GLU A 172 -2.74 -25.02 -22.64
N HIS A 173 -2.85 -24.35 -21.50
CA HIS A 173 -3.28 -22.96 -21.49
C HIS A 173 -2.16 -21.93 -21.52
N LEU A 174 -1.14 -22.01 -20.67
CA LEU A 174 -0.07 -21.01 -20.64
C LEU A 174 0.80 -21.09 -21.91
N ALA A 175 1.23 -22.29 -22.31
CA ALA A 175 1.96 -22.48 -23.56
C ALA A 175 1.09 -22.15 -24.79
N GLY A 176 -0.19 -22.51 -24.77
CA GLY A 176 -1.15 -22.18 -25.83
C GLY A 176 -1.38 -20.68 -26.00
N LEU A 177 -1.45 -19.93 -24.89
CA LEU A 177 -1.54 -18.47 -24.91
C LEU A 177 -0.34 -17.88 -25.68
N VAL A 178 0.88 -18.30 -25.36
CA VAL A 178 2.09 -17.82 -26.03
C VAL A 178 2.07 -18.15 -27.53
N GLU A 179 1.77 -19.41 -27.88
CA GLU A 179 1.74 -19.86 -29.28
C GLU A 179 0.72 -19.08 -30.11
N ASP A 180 -0.52 -19.00 -29.63
CA ASP A 180 -1.63 -18.41 -30.39
C ASP A 180 -1.56 -16.88 -30.42
N ALA A 181 -1.10 -16.24 -29.34
CA ALA A 181 -0.88 -14.79 -29.34
C ALA A 181 0.23 -14.40 -30.33
N ALA A 182 1.35 -15.14 -30.36
CA ALA A 182 2.42 -14.92 -31.34
C ALA A 182 2.00 -15.23 -32.79
N ALA A 183 1.04 -16.14 -32.97
CA ALA A 183 0.43 -16.43 -34.27
C ALA A 183 -0.62 -15.38 -34.70
N GLY A 184 -1.03 -14.49 -33.78
CA GLY A 184 -2.10 -13.51 -33.99
C GLY A 184 -3.50 -14.11 -33.99
N ASP A 185 -3.69 -15.31 -33.42
CA ASP A 185 -5.01 -15.92 -33.22
C ASP A 185 -5.63 -15.41 -31.90
N ALA A 186 -6.22 -14.21 -31.98
CA ALA A 186 -6.75 -13.52 -30.80
C ALA A 186 -7.87 -14.29 -30.08
N ASP A 187 -8.73 -15.00 -30.81
CA ASP A 187 -9.83 -15.75 -30.19
C ASP A 187 -9.30 -16.95 -29.39
N ALA A 188 -8.30 -17.66 -29.94
CA ALA A 188 -7.68 -18.78 -29.26
C ALA A 188 -6.80 -18.31 -28.08
N ALA A 189 -5.99 -17.27 -28.28
CA ALA A 189 -5.17 -16.68 -27.22
C ALA A 189 -6.02 -16.21 -26.01
N ALA A 190 -7.15 -15.54 -26.27
CA ALA A 190 -8.06 -15.11 -25.20
C ALA A 190 -8.68 -16.30 -24.44
N ALA A 191 -8.99 -17.40 -25.14
CA ALA A 191 -9.50 -18.62 -24.52
C ALA A 191 -8.43 -19.33 -23.68
N HIS A 192 -7.18 -19.32 -24.14
CA HIS A 192 -6.05 -19.86 -23.37
C HIS A 192 -5.76 -19.02 -22.10
N ALA A 193 -5.79 -17.69 -22.18
CA ALA A 193 -5.65 -16.84 -21.00
C ALA A 193 -6.77 -17.12 -19.96
N GLU A 194 -8.02 -17.26 -20.41
CA GLU A 194 -9.15 -17.61 -19.54
C GLU A 194 -9.02 -19.01 -18.92
N GLY A 195 -8.64 -20.01 -19.71
CA GLY A 195 -8.41 -21.37 -19.21
C GLY A 195 -7.27 -21.47 -18.20
N ALA A 196 -6.19 -20.69 -18.39
CA ALA A 196 -5.10 -20.62 -17.42
C ALA A 196 -5.56 -19.96 -16.10
N MET A 197 -6.36 -18.89 -16.18
CA MET A 197 -6.95 -18.25 -14.99
C MET A 197 -7.87 -19.22 -14.23
N ASP A 198 -8.73 -19.95 -14.95
CA ASP A 198 -9.65 -20.93 -14.36
C ASP A 198 -8.89 -22.08 -13.68
N ALA A 199 -7.79 -22.56 -14.27
CA ALA A 199 -6.96 -23.62 -13.69
C ALA A 199 -6.27 -23.19 -12.40
N LEU A 200 -5.73 -21.96 -12.34
CA LEU A 200 -5.14 -21.42 -11.11
C LEU A 200 -6.18 -21.14 -10.03
N PHE A 201 -7.37 -20.68 -10.39
CA PHE A 201 -8.46 -20.54 -9.42
C PHE A 201 -8.89 -21.88 -8.83
N GLU A 202 -8.94 -22.94 -9.65
CA GLU A 202 -9.22 -24.30 -9.18
C GLU A 202 -8.12 -24.78 -8.21
N PHE A 203 -6.85 -24.48 -8.49
CA PHE A 203 -5.73 -24.76 -7.59
C PHE A 203 -5.88 -24.01 -6.26
N GLU A 204 -6.09 -22.68 -6.29
CA GLU A 204 -6.27 -21.86 -5.08
C GLU A 204 -7.40 -22.41 -4.20
N ALA A 205 -8.55 -22.74 -4.79
CA ALA A 205 -9.70 -23.30 -4.08
C ALA A 205 -9.45 -24.72 -3.53
N ALA A 206 -8.48 -25.45 -4.10
CA ALA A 206 -8.11 -26.79 -3.63
C ALA A 206 -7.15 -26.73 -2.42
N VAL A 207 -6.20 -25.79 -2.44
CA VAL A 207 -5.11 -25.76 -1.45
C VAL A 207 -5.29 -24.71 -0.34
N GLY A 208 -5.98 -23.60 -0.64
CA GLY A 208 -6.16 -22.49 0.30
C GLY A 208 -7.38 -22.63 1.21
N ALA A 209 -7.31 -22.10 2.42
CA ALA A 209 -8.50 -21.91 3.25
C ALA A 209 -9.40 -20.83 2.63
N THR A 210 -10.73 -20.91 2.84
CA THR A 210 -11.69 -19.96 2.26
C THR A 210 -11.32 -18.50 2.51
N ALA A 211 -10.81 -18.16 3.71
CA ALA A 211 -10.39 -16.79 4.03
C ALA A 211 -9.12 -16.36 3.27
N GLU A 212 -8.17 -17.29 3.06
CA GLU A 212 -6.95 -17.04 2.29
C GLU A 212 -7.28 -16.85 0.80
N VAL A 213 -8.09 -17.75 0.24
CA VAL A 213 -8.61 -17.63 -1.12
C VAL A 213 -9.39 -16.33 -1.29
N SER A 214 -10.23 -15.95 -0.31
CA SER A 214 -11.00 -14.71 -0.37
C SER A 214 -10.13 -13.45 -0.44
N ALA A 215 -9.08 -13.38 0.38
CA ALA A 215 -8.16 -12.24 0.36
C ALA A 215 -7.25 -12.24 -0.89
N ALA A 216 -6.82 -13.42 -1.37
CA ALA A 216 -6.12 -13.54 -2.64
C ALA A 216 -7.00 -13.12 -3.83
N GLU A 217 -8.26 -13.54 -3.84
CA GLU A 217 -9.26 -13.11 -4.82
C GLU A 217 -9.49 -11.60 -4.73
N ALA A 218 -9.59 -11.01 -3.54
CA ALA A 218 -9.73 -9.57 -3.41
C ALA A 218 -8.59 -8.81 -4.15
N ALA A 219 -7.36 -9.33 -4.15
CA ALA A 219 -6.24 -8.75 -4.90
C ALA A 219 -6.47 -8.86 -6.43
N PHE A 220 -6.85 -10.04 -6.92
CA PHE A 220 -7.24 -10.25 -8.31
C PHE A 220 -8.38 -9.31 -8.72
N PHE A 221 -9.43 -9.24 -7.91
CA PHE A 221 -10.60 -8.40 -8.13
C PHE A 221 -10.25 -6.91 -8.19
N GLY A 222 -9.37 -6.44 -7.30
CA GLY A 222 -8.82 -5.08 -7.32
C GLY A 222 -8.08 -4.79 -8.62
N ALA A 223 -7.18 -5.69 -9.05
CA ALA A 223 -6.45 -5.57 -10.31
C ALA A 223 -7.39 -5.45 -11.52
N ARG A 224 -8.43 -6.30 -11.59
CA ARG A 224 -9.45 -6.22 -12.66
C ARG A 224 -10.20 -4.89 -12.71
N GLY A 225 -10.33 -4.19 -11.58
CA GLY A 225 -10.90 -2.84 -11.54
C GLY A 225 -9.98 -1.81 -12.21
N PHE A 226 -8.68 -1.89 -11.94
CA PHE A 226 -7.67 -1.05 -12.59
C PHE A 226 -7.48 -1.39 -14.08
N ASP A 227 -7.63 -2.66 -14.47
CA ASP A 227 -7.70 -3.09 -15.88
C ASP A 227 -8.80 -2.40 -16.65
N ALA A 228 -10.00 -2.33 -16.05
CA ALA A 228 -11.11 -1.62 -16.67
C ALA A 228 -10.79 -0.12 -16.83
N ALA A 229 -10.12 0.50 -15.86
CA ALA A 229 -9.73 1.90 -15.96
C ALA A 229 -8.66 2.13 -17.05
N ALA A 230 -7.64 1.29 -17.13
CA ALA A 230 -6.61 1.36 -18.19
C ALA A 230 -7.21 1.15 -19.58
N LEU A 231 -8.12 0.19 -19.73
CA LEU A 231 -8.88 -0.03 -20.97
C LEU A 231 -9.73 1.19 -21.34
N ALA A 232 -10.38 1.83 -20.37
CA ALA A 232 -11.15 3.04 -20.60
C ALA A 232 -10.23 4.19 -21.09
N GLN A 233 -9.04 4.33 -20.49
CA GLN A 233 -8.04 5.34 -20.87
C GLN A 233 -7.62 5.20 -22.34
N VAL A 234 -7.30 3.98 -22.79
CA VAL A 234 -6.90 3.72 -24.19
C VAL A 234 -8.08 3.70 -25.17
N GLY A 235 -9.27 4.13 -24.75
CA GLY A 235 -10.46 4.24 -25.59
C GLY A 235 -11.23 2.93 -25.82
N ALA A 236 -10.89 1.87 -25.07
CA ALA A 236 -11.56 0.57 -25.12
C ALA A 236 -12.72 0.45 -24.10
N SER A 237 -13.54 1.51 -23.94
CA SER A 237 -14.64 1.59 -22.96
C SER A 237 -15.61 0.39 -22.97
N ALA A 238 -15.96 -0.14 -24.15
CA ALA A 238 -16.84 -1.31 -24.23
C ALA A 238 -16.19 -2.58 -23.66
N ARG A 239 -14.87 -2.71 -23.81
CA ARG A 239 -14.10 -3.81 -23.24
C ARG A 239 -13.94 -3.62 -21.72
N ALA A 240 -13.67 -2.39 -21.26
CA ALA A 240 -13.66 -2.04 -19.85
C ALA A 240 -14.98 -2.43 -19.14
N GLY A 241 -16.13 -2.10 -19.75
CA GLY A 241 -17.44 -2.51 -19.22
C GLY A 241 -17.63 -4.04 -19.18
N ALA A 242 -17.10 -4.76 -20.18
CA ALA A 242 -17.13 -6.22 -20.21
C ALA A 242 -16.25 -6.86 -19.13
N VAL A 243 -15.07 -6.28 -18.84
CA VAL A 243 -14.21 -6.70 -17.73
C VAL A 243 -14.98 -6.60 -16.41
N VAL A 244 -15.52 -5.42 -16.09
CA VAL A 244 -16.29 -5.21 -14.85
C VAL A 244 -17.50 -6.15 -14.77
N GLN A 245 -18.21 -6.36 -15.88
CA GLN A 245 -19.34 -7.29 -15.91
C GLN A 245 -18.93 -8.73 -15.62
N SER A 246 -17.81 -9.20 -16.20
CA SER A 246 -17.29 -10.54 -15.94
C SER A 246 -16.81 -10.70 -14.50
N THR A 247 -16.13 -9.68 -13.96
CA THR A 247 -15.70 -9.63 -12.55
C THR A 247 -16.91 -9.72 -11.62
N PHE A 248 -17.95 -8.91 -11.84
CA PHE A 248 -19.19 -8.96 -11.06
C PHE A 248 -19.86 -10.34 -11.15
N ALA A 249 -19.96 -10.92 -12.35
CA ALA A 249 -20.55 -12.25 -12.53
C ALA A 249 -19.78 -13.36 -11.82
N PHE A 250 -18.45 -13.23 -11.74
CA PHE A 250 -17.60 -14.18 -11.02
C PHE A 250 -17.73 -14.02 -9.50
N PHE A 251 -17.82 -12.79 -8.99
CA PHE A 251 -18.13 -12.52 -7.58
C PHE A 251 -19.45 -13.17 -7.16
N GLU A 252 -20.52 -12.92 -7.93
CA GLU A 252 -21.85 -13.51 -7.70
C GLU A 252 -21.89 -15.04 -7.81
N ALA A 253 -20.89 -15.65 -8.46
CA ALA A 253 -20.76 -17.10 -8.55
C ALA A 253 -20.08 -17.71 -7.30
N GLY A 254 -19.70 -16.88 -6.33
CA GLY A 254 -19.09 -17.25 -5.04
C GLY A 254 -17.61 -16.89 -4.94
N ALA A 255 -16.87 -16.86 -6.07
CA ALA A 255 -15.44 -16.53 -6.11
C ALA A 255 -14.61 -17.22 -4.99
N GLY A 256 -14.72 -18.54 -4.86
CA GLY A 256 -13.96 -19.31 -3.86
C GLY A 256 -14.49 -19.17 -2.43
N GLY A 257 -15.70 -18.60 -2.29
CA GLY A 257 -16.33 -18.24 -1.02
C GLY A 257 -16.15 -16.77 -0.64
N TYR A 258 -15.43 -15.98 -1.46
CA TYR A 258 -15.19 -14.56 -1.21
C TYR A 258 -16.48 -13.74 -1.07
N HIS A 259 -17.48 -14.04 -1.90
CA HIS A 259 -18.76 -13.33 -1.83
C HIS A 259 -19.44 -13.51 -0.48
N GLU A 260 -19.62 -14.76 -0.05
CA GLU A 260 -20.28 -15.06 1.21
C GLU A 260 -19.44 -14.64 2.42
N THR A 261 -18.11 -14.80 2.39
CA THR A 261 -17.24 -14.40 3.51
C THR A 261 -17.21 -12.89 3.69
N LEU A 262 -17.20 -12.10 2.61
CA LEU A 262 -17.28 -10.65 2.71
C LEU A 262 -18.64 -10.19 3.24
N GLU A 263 -19.75 -10.76 2.76
CA GLU A 263 -21.09 -10.44 3.26
C GLU A 263 -21.22 -10.76 4.77
N GLU A 264 -20.65 -11.89 5.22
CA GLU A 264 -20.67 -12.29 6.62
C GLU A 264 -19.75 -11.42 7.49
N ALA A 265 -18.57 -11.07 6.99
CA ALA A 265 -17.59 -10.25 7.71
C ALA A 265 -18.06 -8.81 7.91
N ASP A 266 -18.53 -8.15 6.85
CA ASP A 266 -19.00 -6.77 6.89
C ASP A 266 -19.99 -6.49 5.74
N HIS A 267 -21.28 -6.48 6.09
CA HIS A 267 -22.37 -6.24 5.14
C HIS A 267 -22.34 -4.84 4.52
N ASP A 268 -21.95 -3.81 5.27
CA ASP A 268 -21.89 -2.44 4.76
C ASP A 268 -20.71 -2.30 3.77
N LEU A 269 -19.57 -2.95 4.10
CA LEU A 269 -18.43 -3.03 3.19
C LEU A 269 -18.77 -3.79 1.91
N TYR A 270 -19.44 -4.94 2.02
CA TYR A 270 -19.95 -5.72 0.89
C TYR A 270 -20.79 -4.86 -0.08
N GLU A 271 -21.81 -4.14 0.43
CA GLU A 271 -22.64 -3.26 -0.40
C GLU A 271 -21.80 -2.14 -1.06
N SER A 272 -20.85 -1.58 -0.32
CA SER A 272 -19.98 -0.51 -0.82
C SER A 272 -18.97 -1.01 -1.88
N PHE A 273 -18.48 -2.24 -1.74
CA PHE A 273 -17.58 -2.90 -2.68
C PHE A 273 -18.27 -3.11 -4.04
N GLU A 274 -19.49 -3.66 -4.03
CA GLU A 274 -20.29 -3.83 -5.26
C GLU A 274 -20.65 -2.49 -5.90
N GLY A 275 -21.04 -1.51 -5.08
CA GLY A 275 -21.35 -0.15 -5.54
C GLY A 275 -20.15 0.53 -6.19
N ALA A 276 -18.96 0.37 -5.62
CA ALA A 276 -17.72 0.90 -6.17
C ALA A 276 -17.35 0.23 -7.51
N LEU A 277 -17.45 -1.10 -7.60
CA LEU A 277 -17.25 -1.83 -8.86
C LEU A 277 -18.22 -1.37 -9.95
N GLY A 278 -19.50 -1.19 -9.60
CA GLY A 278 -20.51 -0.62 -10.50
C GLY A 278 -20.16 0.78 -10.98
N SER A 279 -19.54 1.60 -10.12
CA SER A 279 -19.10 2.96 -10.45
C SER A 279 -17.96 2.97 -11.47
N VAL A 280 -17.02 2.00 -11.39
CA VAL A 280 -15.97 1.81 -12.41
C VAL A 280 -16.59 1.60 -13.79
N ARG A 281 -17.57 0.68 -13.91
CA ARG A 281 -18.27 0.44 -15.18
C ARG A 281 -18.97 1.69 -15.70
N THR A 282 -19.74 2.36 -14.85
CA THR A 282 -20.48 3.56 -15.25
C THR A 282 -19.52 4.64 -15.76
N ALA A 283 -18.43 4.89 -15.04
CA ALA A 283 -17.42 5.84 -15.48
C ALA A 283 -16.77 5.43 -16.81
N ALA A 284 -16.40 4.16 -16.98
CA ALA A 284 -15.80 3.65 -18.21
C ALA A 284 -16.74 3.76 -19.43
N GLU A 285 -18.03 3.43 -19.29
CA GLU A 285 -19.00 3.42 -20.38
C GLU A 285 -19.54 4.81 -20.73
N GLU A 286 -19.63 5.71 -19.74
CA GLU A 286 -20.18 7.06 -19.91
C GLU A 286 -19.09 8.13 -20.17
N GLY A 287 -17.81 7.73 -20.23
CA GLY A 287 -16.69 8.66 -20.44
C GLY A 287 -16.41 9.55 -19.23
N GLY A 288 -16.67 9.05 -18.03
CA GLY A 288 -16.30 9.66 -16.77
C GLY A 288 -14.89 9.27 -16.31
N ASP A 289 -14.54 9.65 -15.09
CA ASP A 289 -13.25 9.31 -14.47
C ASP A 289 -13.25 7.85 -13.98
N ALA A 290 -12.94 6.93 -14.88
CA ALA A 290 -12.87 5.50 -14.58
C ALA A 290 -11.73 5.16 -13.62
N TYR A 291 -10.63 5.93 -13.67
CA TYR A 291 -9.48 5.70 -12.82
C TYR A 291 -9.73 6.14 -11.38
N GLY A 292 -10.33 7.31 -11.15
CA GLY A 292 -10.77 7.73 -9.82
C GLY A 292 -11.79 6.76 -9.19
N ALA A 293 -12.71 6.22 -10.02
CA ALA A 293 -13.61 5.15 -9.58
C ALA A 293 -12.86 3.85 -9.21
N ALA A 294 -11.85 3.48 -10.01
CA ALA A 294 -11.02 2.30 -9.73
C ALA A 294 -10.18 2.46 -8.46
N LYS A 295 -9.68 3.66 -8.15
CA LYS A 295 -9.01 3.94 -6.85
C LYS A 295 -9.94 3.70 -5.67
N THR A 296 -11.18 4.18 -5.75
CA THR A 296 -12.20 3.96 -4.70
C THR A 296 -12.50 2.48 -4.54
N TYR A 297 -12.67 1.76 -5.65
CA TYR A 297 -12.91 0.31 -5.62
C TYR A 297 -11.69 -0.49 -5.13
N GLY A 298 -10.48 -0.08 -5.50
CA GLY A 298 -9.23 -0.67 -5.02
C GLY A 298 -9.11 -0.59 -3.50
N GLN A 299 -9.45 0.54 -2.90
CA GLN A 299 -9.52 0.64 -1.43
C GLN A 299 -10.54 -0.33 -0.84
N LYS A 300 -11.70 -0.53 -1.49
CA LYS A 300 -12.70 -1.52 -1.04
C LYS A 300 -12.23 -2.96 -1.15
N ALA A 301 -11.42 -3.27 -2.15
CA ALA A 301 -10.75 -4.56 -2.25
C ALA A 301 -9.71 -4.76 -1.15
N VAL A 302 -8.97 -3.71 -0.76
CA VAL A 302 -8.04 -3.79 0.38
C VAL A 302 -8.79 -3.93 1.71
N ASP A 303 -9.82 -3.10 1.94
CA ASP A 303 -10.67 -3.16 3.14
C ASP A 303 -11.26 -4.58 3.33
N SER A 304 -11.68 -5.24 2.23
CA SER A 304 -12.29 -6.57 2.29
C SER A 304 -11.30 -7.68 2.65
N MET A 305 -10.02 -7.56 2.23
CA MET A 305 -8.96 -8.49 2.64
C MET A 305 -8.87 -8.53 4.18
N TYR A 306 -8.81 -7.36 4.82
CA TYR A 306 -8.71 -7.26 6.28
C TYR A 306 -9.98 -7.73 6.96
N ALA A 307 -11.17 -7.36 6.47
CA ALA A 307 -12.44 -7.78 7.06
C ALA A 307 -12.60 -9.31 7.08
N VAL A 308 -12.29 -9.97 5.96
CA VAL A 308 -12.40 -11.43 5.84
C VAL A 308 -11.38 -12.16 6.71
N VAL A 309 -10.11 -11.72 6.69
CA VAL A 309 -9.06 -12.33 7.49
C VAL A 309 -9.31 -12.15 8.99
N ALA A 310 -9.71 -10.95 9.43
CA ALA A 310 -10.03 -10.66 10.82
C ALA A 310 -11.21 -11.52 11.33
N THR A 311 -12.25 -11.67 10.51
CA THR A 311 -13.41 -12.52 10.85
C THR A 311 -13.00 -13.99 10.97
N ALA A 312 -12.20 -14.49 10.02
CA ALA A 312 -11.68 -15.86 10.08
C ALA A 312 -10.77 -16.11 11.29
N ALA A 313 -9.96 -15.11 11.68
CA ALA A 313 -9.14 -15.15 12.89
C ALA A 313 -10.01 -15.23 14.16
N ALA A 314 -11.08 -14.44 14.22
CA ALA A 314 -12.04 -14.44 15.32
C ALA A 314 -12.76 -15.80 15.43
N ASP A 315 -13.25 -16.36 14.33
CA ASP A 315 -13.92 -17.66 14.28
C ASP A 315 -13.00 -18.82 14.67
N ALA A 316 -11.71 -18.71 14.35
CA ALA A 316 -10.69 -19.65 14.79
C ALA A 316 -10.35 -19.53 16.29
N GLY A 317 -10.95 -18.57 17.02
CA GLY A 317 -10.71 -18.33 18.43
C GLY A 317 -9.32 -17.79 18.74
N LEU A 318 -8.66 -17.13 17.76
CA LEU A 318 -7.31 -16.61 17.94
C LEU A 318 -7.26 -15.51 19.01
N GLY A 319 -8.27 -14.62 19.06
CA GLY A 319 -8.39 -13.60 20.10
C GLY A 319 -8.47 -14.20 21.51
N ALA A 320 -9.34 -15.19 21.71
CA ALA A 320 -9.45 -15.90 22.99
C ALA A 320 -8.14 -16.60 23.38
N ALA A 321 -7.43 -17.21 22.43
CA ALA A 321 -6.14 -17.83 22.69
C ALA A 321 -5.04 -16.80 23.04
N ALA A 322 -5.04 -15.64 22.39
CA ALA A 322 -4.13 -14.53 22.69
C ALA A 322 -4.43 -13.93 24.07
N SER A 323 -5.71 -13.71 24.39
CA SER A 323 -6.18 -13.26 25.70
C SER A 323 -5.77 -14.23 26.82
N GLU A 324 -5.88 -15.55 26.60
CA GLU A 324 -5.40 -16.57 27.56
C GLU A 324 -3.88 -16.48 27.77
N ARG A 325 -3.10 -16.27 26.71
CA ARG A 325 -1.64 -16.07 26.82
C ARG A 325 -1.30 -14.81 27.61
N MET A 326 -1.93 -13.68 27.29
CA MET A 326 -1.69 -12.41 27.98
C MET A 326 -2.15 -12.45 29.43
N SER A 327 -3.23 -13.16 29.74
CA SER A 327 -3.62 -13.49 31.12
C SER A 327 -2.52 -14.29 31.86
N GLY A 328 -1.81 -15.18 31.16
CA GLY A 328 -0.64 -15.87 31.69
C GLY A 328 0.56 -14.95 31.94
N VAL A 329 0.77 -13.94 31.09
CA VAL A 329 1.78 -12.89 31.30
C VAL A 329 1.46 -12.09 32.56
N PHE A 330 0.20 -11.68 32.74
CA PHE A 330 -0.28 -11.01 33.95
C PHE A 330 0.01 -11.85 35.20
N GLN A 331 -0.37 -13.12 35.21
CA GLN A 331 -0.07 -14.03 36.34
C GLN A 331 1.43 -14.19 36.60
N THR A 332 2.25 -14.22 35.55
CA THR A 332 3.70 -14.30 35.68
C THR A 332 4.28 -13.03 36.30
N PHE A 333 3.74 -11.86 35.93
CA PHE A 333 4.12 -10.58 36.51
C PHE A 333 3.79 -10.52 38.01
N GLU A 334 2.58 -10.94 38.41
CA GLU A 334 2.15 -10.99 39.83
C GLU A 334 3.11 -11.78 40.73
N GLU A 335 3.75 -12.82 40.19
CA GLU A 335 4.71 -13.64 40.94
C GLU A 335 6.16 -13.15 40.82
N ALA A 336 6.42 -12.17 39.95
CA ALA A 336 7.76 -11.71 39.63
C ALA A 336 8.30 -10.74 40.69
N ARG A 337 9.62 -10.80 40.91
CA ARG A 337 10.32 -9.85 41.81
C ARG A 337 10.18 -8.39 41.38
N VAL A 338 9.90 -8.14 40.10
CA VAL A 338 9.73 -6.79 39.56
C VAL A 338 8.38 -6.17 39.97
N HIS A 339 7.35 -6.98 40.26
CA HIS A 339 6.05 -6.48 40.74
C HIS A 339 6.22 -5.67 42.02
N GLU A 340 6.78 -6.28 43.06
CA GLU A 340 7.06 -5.61 44.35
C GLU A 340 8.04 -4.44 44.20
N ALA A 341 8.97 -4.53 43.24
CA ALA A 341 9.92 -3.46 42.97
C ALA A 341 9.25 -2.26 42.30
N LEU A 342 8.30 -2.49 41.39
CA LEU A 342 7.52 -1.45 40.71
C LEU A 342 6.54 -0.80 41.69
N GLU A 343 5.72 -1.60 42.38
CA GLU A 343 4.76 -1.10 43.38
C GLU A 343 5.45 -0.25 44.45
N GLY A 344 6.63 -0.69 44.91
CA GLY A 344 7.42 0.05 45.88
C GLY A 344 8.15 1.28 45.35
N ALA A 345 8.40 1.36 44.04
CA ALA A 345 9.11 2.49 43.42
C ALA A 345 8.16 3.62 43.03
N ASP A 346 7.05 3.30 42.36
CA ASP A 346 6.03 4.25 41.92
C ASP A 346 4.66 3.56 41.79
N HIS A 347 3.74 3.92 42.67
CA HIS A 347 2.43 3.27 42.76
C HIS A 347 1.52 3.63 41.57
N ASP A 348 1.61 4.85 41.03
CA ASP A 348 0.79 5.29 39.90
C ASP A 348 1.23 4.56 38.62
N ALA A 349 2.54 4.36 38.44
CA ALA A 349 3.08 3.56 37.33
C ALA A 349 2.70 2.08 37.44
N TYR A 350 2.64 1.53 38.66
CA TYR A 350 2.15 0.19 38.92
C TYR A 350 0.67 0.03 38.50
N GLU A 351 -0.22 0.89 39.02
CA GLU A 351 -1.66 0.80 38.72
C GLU A 351 -1.93 1.02 37.22
N GLY A 352 -1.19 1.94 36.58
CA GLY A 352 -1.31 2.19 35.15
C GLY A 352 -0.88 1.00 34.28
N PHE A 353 0.20 0.32 34.65
CA PHE A 353 0.64 -0.91 33.97
C PHE A 353 -0.39 -2.04 34.13
N GLU A 354 -0.89 -2.26 35.35
CA GLU A 354 -1.86 -3.31 35.63
C GLU A 354 -3.18 -3.07 34.87
N ALA A 355 -3.67 -1.83 34.86
CA ALA A 355 -4.86 -1.44 34.12
C ALA A 355 -4.69 -1.65 32.61
N ALA A 356 -3.59 -1.15 32.02
CA ALA A 356 -3.36 -1.28 30.58
C ALA A 356 -3.22 -2.75 30.13
N LEU A 357 -2.56 -3.60 30.93
CA LEU A 357 -2.49 -5.03 30.64
C LEU A 357 -3.87 -5.70 30.73
N SER A 358 -4.68 -5.33 31.72
CA SER A 358 -6.04 -5.86 31.86
C SER A 358 -6.94 -5.41 30.69
N ASP A 359 -6.84 -4.16 30.28
CA ASP A 359 -7.60 -3.62 29.15
C ASP A 359 -7.18 -4.30 27.85
N TYR A 360 -5.87 -4.57 27.66
CA TYR A 360 -5.40 -5.33 26.50
C TYR A 360 -5.88 -6.79 26.49
N VAL A 361 -5.90 -7.47 27.64
CA VAL A 361 -6.47 -8.82 27.76
C VAL A 361 -7.96 -8.84 27.39
N ALA A 362 -8.72 -7.82 27.80
CA ALA A 362 -10.13 -7.68 27.47
C ALA A 362 -10.33 -7.41 25.97
N ALA A 363 -9.57 -6.47 25.41
CA ALA A 363 -9.58 -6.15 23.98
C ALA A 363 -9.28 -7.38 23.10
N LEU A 364 -8.33 -8.23 23.50
CA LEU A 364 -8.04 -9.49 22.80
C LEU A 364 -9.20 -10.50 22.88
N GLU A 365 -9.97 -10.51 23.97
CA GLU A 365 -11.10 -11.42 24.14
C GLU A 365 -12.34 -10.96 23.35
N ASP A 366 -12.59 -9.64 23.33
CA ASP A 366 -13.73 -9.05 22.63
C ASP A 366 -13.46 -8.70 21.15
N GLY A 367 -12.19 -8.64 20.75
CA GLY A 367 -11.74 -8.33 19.39
C GLY A 367 -11.86 -6.84 19.03
N SER A 368 -12.02 -5.94 20.00
CA SER A 368 -12.25 -4.52 19.77
C SER A 368 -11.12 -3.67 20.34
N GLU A 369 -10.70 -2.64 19.59
CA GLU A 369 -9.64 -1.69 20.01
C GLU A 369 -8.32 -2.38 20.42
N VAL A 370 -8.01 -3.53 19.81
CA VAL A 370 -6.85 -4.37 20.17
C VAL A 370 -5.55 -3.59 20.05
N ASP A 371 -5.34 -2.89 18.93
CA ASP A 371 -4.11 -2.13 18.65
C ASP A 371 -3.93 -0.97 19.63
N ALA A 372 -4.99 -0.18 19.85
CA ALA A 372 -4.97 0.91 20.82
C ALA A 372 -4.69 0.41 22.25
N ALA A 373 -5.26 -0.73 22.64
CA ALA A 373 -5.01 -1.34 23.95
C ALA A 373 -3.58 -1.91 24.05
N ALA A 374 -3.05 -2.48 22.97
CA ALA A 374 -1.68 -2.97 22.89
C ALA A 374 -0.68 -1.81 23.02
N GLU A 375 -0.91 -0.69 22.34
CA GLU A 375 -0.08 0.52 22.41
C GLU A 375 -0.10 1.13 23.82
N ALA A 376 -1.28 1.22 24.42
CA ALA A 376 -1.43 1.69 25.81
C ALA A 376 -0.66 0.77 26.78
N TYR A 377 -0.73 -0.54 26.58
CA TYR A 377 0.03 -1.51 27.37
C TYR A 377 1.55 -1.38 27.17
N ALA A 378 2.01 -1.21 25.93
CA ALA A 378 3.43 -1.00 25.63
C ALA A 378 3.96 0.29 26.30
N THR A 379 3.20 1.38 26.21
CA THR A 379 3.51 2.66 26.84
C THR A 379 3.59 2.54 28.36
N ALA A 380 2.60 1.88 28.97
CA ALA A 380 2.59 1.67 30.42
C ALA A 380 3.76 0.77 30.86
N THR A 381 4.13 -0.22 30.04
CA THR A 381 5.29 -1.09 30.26
C THR A 381 6.59 -0.28 30.26
N ALA A 382 6.80 0.60 29.27
CA ALA A 382 7.97 1.47 29.21
C ALA A 382 8.05 2.36 30.46
N ARG A 383 6.93 3.01 30.82
CA ARG A 383 6.85 3.84 32.03
C ARG A 383 7.19 3.06 33.31
N ALA A 384 6.68 1.84 33.44
CA ALA A 384 7.00 0.95 34.55
C ALA A 384 8.50 0.62 34.64
N GLN A 385 9.17 0.39 33.51
CA GLN A 385 10.62 0.14 33.50
C GLN A 385 11.42 1.34 34.03
N PHE A 386 11.06 2.57 33.63
CA PHE A 386 11.68 3.80 34.15
C PHE A 386 11.41 4.01 35.64
N ALA A 387 10.20 3.68 36.10
CA ALA A 387 9.84 3.74 37.51
C ALA A 387 10.71 2.82 38.37
N VAL A 388 10.93 1.57 37.95
CA VAL A 388 11.77 0.60 38.69
C VAL A 388 13.21 1.09 38.88
N VAL A 389 13.75 1.87 37.93
CA VAL A 389 15.10 2.44 38.03
C VAL A 389 15.14 3.83 38.69
N GLY A 390 14.00 4.36 39.13
CA GLY A 390 13.88 5.64 39.83
C GLY A 390 13.92 6.88 38.91
N GLU A 391 13.64 6.70 37.62
CA GLU A 391 13.74 7.73 36.58
C GLU A 391 12.42 7.92 35.83
N VAL A 392 11.27 7.70 36.49
CA VAL A 392 9.92 7.79 35.88
C VAL A 392 9.66 9.11 35.13
N GLY A 393 10.28 10.22 35.57
CA GLY A 393 10.18 11.51 34.89
C GLY A 393 10.90 11.59 33.53
N LYS A 394 11.59 10.52 33.12
CA LYS A 394 12.18 10.33 31.78
C LYS A 394 11.42 9.30 30.95
N ALA A 395 10.33 8.75 31.48
CA ALA A 395 9.51 7.81 30.73
C ALA A 395 8.85 8.52 29.54
N PRO A 396 8.72 7.86 28.38
CA PRO A 396 7.89 8.35 27.29
C PRO A 396 6.44 8.53 27.76
N GLU A 397 5.77 9.60 27.31
CA GLU A 397 4.35 9.86 27.58
C GLU A 397 3.46 9.23 26.49
N ALA A 398 2.21 8.88 26.84
CA ALA A 398 1.25 8.38 25.86
C ALA A 398 0.93 9.49 24.83
N GLY A 399 1.19 9.22 23.55
CA GLY A 399 1.14 10.22 22.47
C GLY A 399 2.46 10.96 22.22
N SER A 400 3.52 10.67 22.97
CA SER A 400 4.91 10.88 22.51
C SER A 400 5.45 9.53 22.08
N THR A 401 5.03 9.08 20.90
CA THR A 401 5.76 8.06 20.15
C THR A 401 7.11 8.65 19.75
N ASP A 402 8.08 8.60 20.68
CA ASP A 402 9.43 8.27 20.25
C ASP A 402 9.35 6.78 19.88
N GLU A 403 8.96 6.52 18.64
CA GLU A 403 9.10 5.27 17.88
C GLU A 403 10.56 4.80 17.98
N SER A 404 10.94 4.24 19.13
CA SER A 404 12.24 3.60 19.35
C SER A 404 12.15 2.17 18.84
N GLY A 405 11.98 2.07 17.53
CA GLY A 405 11.93 0.86 16.72
C GLY A 405 12.26 1.12 15.26
N SER A 406 12.00 2.33 14.75
CA SER A 406 12.37 2.74 13.39
C SER A 406 13.75 3.42 13.36
N ALA A 407 14.40 3.39 12.21
CA ALA A 407 15.66 4.06 11.90
C ALA A 407 15.56 5.61 11.91
N ASP A 408 14.53 6.18 12.54
CA ASP A 408 14.13 7.57 12.44
C ASP A 408 14.82 8.52 13.46
N ALA A 409 15.73 7.99 14.29
CA ALA A 409 16.50 8.74 15.28
C ALA A 409 17.52 9.76 14.70
N ALA A 410 17.43 10.11 13.41
CA ALA A 410 18.34 11.03 12.72
C ALA A 410 17.66 12.23 12.04
N LEU A 411 16.32 12.26 11.95
CA LEU A 411 15.62 13.35 11.26
C LEU A 411 15.48 14.61 12.14
N SER A 412 15.67 15.79 11.55
CA SER A 412 15.58 17.08 12.24
C SER A 412 15.10 18.20 11.31
N GLY A 413 14.14 19.01 11.76
CA GLY A 413 13.53 20.02 10.90
C GLY A 413 14.31 21.32 10.66
N GLY A 414 15.28 21.66 11.51
CA GLY A 414 16.03 22.93 11.39
C GLY A 414 15.30 24.15 11.97
N PRO A 415 15.83 25.38 11.77
CA PRO A 415 15.44 26.58 12.53
C PRO A 415 14.06 27.15 12.18
N ASN A 416 13.47 26.75 11.05
CA ASN A 416 12.18 27.21 10.53
C ASN A 416 11.08 26.13 10.60
N VAL A 417 11.36 25.02 11.28
CA VAL A 417 10.37 23.99 11.64
C VAL A 417 10.04 24.13 13.12
N VAL A 418 8.75 24.25 13.42
CA VAL A 418 8.23 24.57 14.75
C VAL A 418 7.23 23.53 15.21
N ALA A 419 6.99 23.43 16.52
CA ALA A 419 5.97 22.54 17.07
C ALA A 419 4.57 23.14 16.87
N GLY A 420 3.68 22.36 16.26
CA GLY A 420 2.31 22.73 15.90
C GLY A 420 2.21 23.84 14.86
N VAL A 421 0.97 24.18 14.50
CA VAL A 421 0.66 25.33 13.64
C VAL A 421 0.67 26.62 14.48
N PRO A 422 1.50 27.63 14.16
CA PRO A 422 1.51 28.89 14.89
C PRO A 422 0.18 29.66 14.75
N GLU A 423 -0.26 30.31 15.84
CA GLU A 423 -1.52 31.09 15.85
C GLU A 423 -1.48 32.31 14.90
N ASP A 424 -0.28 32.76 14.52
CA ASP A 424 -0.03 33.89 13.62
C ASP A 424 0.22 33.48 12.16
N ALA A 425 0.05 32.19 11.81
CA ALA A 425 0.00 31.78 10.42
C ALA A 425 -1.31 32.27 9.76
N ASP A 426 -1.21 32.89 8.58
CA ASP A 426 -2.36 33.39 7.83
C ASP A 426 -3.07 32.25 7.08
N HIS A 427 -2.31 31.25 6.63
CA HIS A 427 -2.80 30.09 5.88
C HIS A 427 -2.12 28.79 6.33
N VAL A 428 -2.80 27.67 6.10
CA VAL A 428 -2.29 26.33 6.39
C VAL A 428 -2.38 25.45 5.14
N VAL A 429 -1.26 24.82 4.78
CA VAL A 429 -1.20 23.72 3.83
C VAL A 429 -0.95 22.45 4.62
N LYS A 430 -1.79 21.44 4.47
CA LYS A 430 -1.60 20.14 5.13
C LYS A 430 -0.76 19.23 4.26
N MET A 431 0.21 18.56 4.87
CA MET A 431 1.01 17.51 4.28
C MET A 431 0.45 16.17 4.75
N SER A 432 -0.36 15.57 3.88
CA SER A 432 -0.87 14.20 4.04
C SER A 432 0.13 13.20 3.45
N ALA A 433 -0.19 11.89 3.42
CA ALA A 433 0.69 10.79 3.01
C ALA A 433 1.71 11.15 1.91
N VAL A 434 1.28 11.62 0.74
CA VAL A 434 2.18 12.16 -0.30
C VAL A 434 1.60 13.39 -1.03
N ALA A 435 0.83 14.22 -0.33
CA ALA A 435 0.15 15.35 -0.96
C ALA A 435 0.11 16.62 -0.10
N PHE A 436 0.25 17.76 -0.78
CA PHE A 436 -0.04 19.08 -0.23
C PHE A 436 -1.51 19.44 -0.43
N GLU A 437 -2.20 19.82 0.64
CA GLU A 437 -3.63 20.17 0.62
C GLU A 437 -3.88 21.58 1.21
N PRO A 438 -4.30 22.56 0.41
CA PRO A 438 -4.46 22.49 -1.05
C PRO A 438 -3.09 22.46 -1.77
N SER A 439 -3.05 21.86 -2.96
CA SER A 439 -1.85 21.83 -3.81
C SER A 439 -1.60 23.16 -4.53
N GLU A 440 -2.62 24.00 -4.69
CA GLU A 440 -2.50 25.38 -5.14
C GLU A 440 -3.13 26.32 -4.11
N LEU A 441 -2.36 27.30 -3.64
CA LEU A 441 -2.80 28.28 -2.64
C LEU A 441 -2.51 29.71 -3.14
N THR A 442 -3.51 30.59 -3.13
CA THR A 442 -3.32 32.02 -3.40
C THR A 442 -3.22 32.82 -2.10
N VAL A 443 -2.15 33.60 -1.93
CA VAL A 443 -1.88 34.42 -0.73
C VAL A 443 -1.50 35.86 -1.11
N SER A 444 -1.47 36.77 -0.13
CA SER A 444 -1.00 38.15 -0.33
C SER A 444 0.48 38.30 0.04
N VAL A 445 1.18 39.27 -0.57
CA VAL A 445 2.55 39.64 -0.16
C VAL A 445 2.58 39.96 1.33
N GLY A 446 3.42 39.22 2.06
CA GLY A 446 3.61 39.33 3.51
C GLY A 446 2.82 38.31 4.33
N ASP A 447 1.95 37.50 3.70
CA ASP A 447 1.25 36.41 4.38
C ASP A 447 2.24 35.30 4.78
N THR A 448 1.98 34.69 5.94
CA THR A 448 2.74 33.54 6.43
C THR A 448 1.93 32.26 6.23
N VAL A 449 2.54 31.27 5.57
CA VAL A 449 1.97 29.94 5.36
C VAL A 449 2.65 28.95 6.30
N ALA A 450 1.84 28.18 7.03
CA ALA A 450 2.28 27.02 7.78
C ALA A 450 2.01 25.74 6.98
N PHE A 451 3.04 24.93 6.80
CA PHE A 451 2.97 23.61 6.21
C PHE A 451 2.92 22.59 7.35
N GLU A 452 1.71 22.09 7.66
CA GLU A 452 1.41 21.20 8.78
C GLU A 452 1.65 19.73 8.38
N HIS A 453 2.43 18.98 9.16
CA HIS A 453 2.42 17.52 9.03
C HIS A 453 1.08 16.98 9.53
N ALA A 454 0.31 16.35 8.63
CA ALA A 454 -1.02 15.85 8.92
C ALA A 454 -1.09 14.31 8.94
N ALA A 455 -0.33 13.62 8.08
CA ALA A 455 -0.27 12.16 8.01
C ALA A 455 0.96 11.68 7.21
N GLY A 456 1.28 10.39 7.35
CA GLY A 456 2.39 9.72 6.64
C GLY A 456 3.76 9.96 7.29
N GLU A 457 4.81 9.57 6.56
CA GLU A 457 6.20 9.77 6.95
C GLU A 457 6.59 11.26 7.09
N ALA A 458 7.84 11.51 7.48
CA ALA A 458 8.37 12.87 7.57
C ALA A 458 8.38 13.56 6.19
N HIS A 459 8.00 14.84 6.16
CA HIS A 459 7.96 15.63 4.93
C HIS A 459 9.06 16.67 4.87
N SER A 460 9.31 17.22 3.68
CA SER A 460 10.05 18.46 3.50
C SER A 460 9.24 19.43 2.63
N VAL A 461 9.61 20.71 2.67
CA VAL A 461 9.02 21.71 1.77
C VAL A 461 10.16 22.47 1.14
N THR A 462 10.37 22.28 -0.16
CA THR A 462 11.55 22.75 -0.89
C THR A 462 11.10 23.52 -2.12
N ALA A 463 11.48 24.78 -2.25
CA ALA A 463 11.18 25.56 -3.45
C ALA A 463 11.98 25.04 -4.65
N TYR A 464 11.36 25.02 -5.84
CA TYR A 464 12.07 24.85 -7.10
C TYR A 464 12.88 26.12 -7.41
N GLU A 465 14.21 26.03 -7.31
CA GLU A 465 15.10 27.22 -7.39
C GLU A 465 14.97 27.94 -8.73
N ASP A 466 14.80 27.20 -9.82
CA ASP A 466 14.68 27.72 -11.19
C ASP A 466 13.29 28.27 -11.52
N GLU A 467 12.28 28.02 -10.69
CA GLU A 467 10.88 28.46 -10.88
C GLU A 467 10.48 29.63 -9.98
N LEU A 468 11.37 30.05 -9.08
CA LEU A 468 11.09 31.18 -8.18
C LEU A 468 10.92 32.51 -8.95
N PRO A 469 10.03 33.41 -8.47
CA PRO A 469 9.87 34.73 -9.07
C PRO A 469 11.16 35.56 -9.04
N GLU A 470 11.35 36.42 -10.05
CA GLU A 470 12.54 37.28 -10.13
C GLU A 470 12.68 38.13 -8.84
N GLY A 471 13.76 37.89 -8.10
CA GLY A 471 14.07 38.61 -6.86
C GLY A 471 13.49 37.99 -5.58
N ALA A 472 12.82 36.83 -5.66
CA ALA A 472 12.50 36.03 -4.49
C ALA A 472 13.76 35.45 -3.83
N ALA A 473 13.76 35.37 -2.50
CA ALA A 473 14.79 34.63 -1.76
C ALA A 473 14.47 33.14 -1.82
N TYR A 474 15.51 32.30 -1.85
CA TYR A 474 15.34 30.86 -1.77
C TYR A 474 14.77 30.45 -0.41
N TRP A 475 13.93 29.41 -0.39
CA TRP A 475 13.32 28.90 0.83
C TRP A 475 13.14 27.39 0.80
N ALA A 476 13.40 26.76 1.94
CA ALA A 476 13.11 25.35 2.20
C ALA A 476 12.99 25.08 3.71
N SER A 477 12.26 24.05 4.11
CA SER A 477 12.33 23.49 5.46
C SER A 477 13.77 23.09 5.77
N GLY A 478 14.26 23.32 6.99
CA GLY A 478 15.68 23.15 7.33
C GLY A 478 16.51 24.43 7.23
N GLY A 479 15.97 25.48 6.61
CA GLY A 479 16.64 26.77 6.47
C GLY A 479 17.83 26.73 5.51
N PHE A 480 17.72 25.92 4.45
CA PHE A 480 18.72 25.82 3.41
C PHE A 480 18.69 27.03 2.46
N GLU A 481 19.84 27.32 1.84
CA GLU A 481 20.04 28.51 0.99
C GLU A 481 19.93 28.21 -0.52
N SER A 482 19.73 26.94 -0.91
CA SER A 482 19.57 26.50 -2.31
C SER A 482 18.90 25.13 -2.38
N GLN A 483 18.31 24.78 -3.53
CA GLN A 483 17.61 23.50 -3.73
C GLN A 483 18.54 22.30 -3.53
N ALA A 484 19.71 22.32 -4.16
CA ALA A 484 20.70 21.26 -3.99
C ALA A 484 21.15 21.04 -2.53
N ALA A 485 21.07 22.08 -1.68
CA ALA A 485 21.42 21.98 -0.27
C ALA A 485 20.28 21.37 0.56
N ALA A 486 19.03 21.63 0.18
CA ALA A 486 17.87 20.99 0.78
C ALA A 486 17.81 19.50 0.43
N GLU A 487 18.02 19.13 -0.84
CA GLU A 487 18.08 17.73 -1.29
C GLU A 487 19.21 16.94 -0.60
N THR A 488 20.42 17.52 -0.54
CA THR A 488 21.54 16.92 0.22
C THR A 488 21.21 16.85 1.71
N GLY A 489 20.57 17.89 2.24
CA GLY A 489 20.18 17.98 3.64
C GLY A 489 19.20 16.89 4.05
N TRP A 490 18.23 16.58 3.19
CA TRP A 490 17.29 15.49 3.39
C TRP A 490 18.02 14.15 3.58
N GLY A 491 18.96 13.81 2.68
CA GLY A 491 19.78 12.60 2.80
C GLY A 491 20.71 12.58 4.03
N GLU A 492 20.90 13.70 4.71
CA GLU A 492 21.60 13.81 6.00
C GLU A 492 20.64 13.86 7.22
N GLY A 493 19.34 13.65 7.01
CA GLY A 493 18.30 13.72 8.02
C GLY A 493 17.96 15.14 8.49
N LYS A 494 18.02 16.13 7.60
CA LYS A 494 17.75 17.54 7.92
C LYS A 494 16.66 18.13 7.04
N GLY A 495 15.91 19.08 7.59
CA GLY A 495 14.76 19.72 6.93
C GLY A 495 13.44 18.96 7.08
N ALA A 496 13.41 17.92 7.90
CA ALA A 496 12.22 17.10 8.13
C ALA A 496 11.14 17.81 8.98
N VAL A 497 9.90 17.80 8.49
CA VAL A 497 8.70 18.20 9.23
C VAL A 497 7.97 16.93 9.60
N GLN A 498 7.94 16.62 10.89
CA GLN A 498 7.39 15.38 11.44
C GLN A 498 6.04 15.61 12.12
N SER A 499 5.40 14.53 12.56
CA SER A 499 4.13 14.58 13.30
C SER A 499 4.17 15.61 14.43
N GLY A 500 3.13 16.45 14.48
CA GLY A 500 3.02 17.55 15.44
C GLY A 500 3.93 18.75 15.14
N GLN A 501 4.59 18.82 13.99
CA GLN A 501 5.41 19.95 13.56
C GLN A 501 4.80 20.69 12.36
N SER A 502 5.30 21.90 12.11
CA SER A 502 5.01 22.66 10.90
C SER A 502 6.23 23.42 10.42
N PHE A 503 6.44 23.49 9.10
CA PHE A 503 7.36 24.46 8.50
C PHE A 503 6.64 25.78 8.27
N VAL A 504 7.28 26.91 8.56
CA VAL A 504 6.68 28.24 8.36
C VAL A 504 7.50 29.12 7.43
N HIS A 505 6.81 29.74 6.47
CA HIS A 505 7.40 30.69 5.53
C HIS A 505 6.51 31.90 5.28
N THR A 506 7.12 33.10 5.28
CA THR A 506 6.45 34.35 4.91
C THR A 506 6.84 34.73 3.48
N PHE A 507 5.84 34.88 2.61
CA PHE A 507 6.08 35.16 1.19
C PHE A 507 6.17 36.66 0.91
N GLU A 508 7.38 37.18 0.64
CA GLU A 508 7.62 38.62 0.44
C GLU A 508 7.60 39.08 -1.03
N THR A 509 7.64 38.15 -1.99
CA THR A 509 7.74 38.45 -3.43
C THR A 509 6.54 37.91 -4.19
N ALA A 510 5.84 38.80 -4.91
CA ALA A 510 4.72 38.43 -5.77
C ALA A 510 5.16 37.53 -6.93
N GLY A 511 4.31 36.59 -7.33
CA GLY A 511 4.56 35.59 -8.36
C GLY A 511 4.21 34.18 -7.92
N GLU A 512 4.44 33.21 -8.79
CA GLU A 512 4.22 31.79 -8.52
C GLU A 512 5.48 31.21 -7.88
N HIS A 513 5.32 30.55 -6.73
CA HIS A 513 6.39 29.83 -6.03
C HIS A 513 6.03 28.34 -6.06
N ALA A 514 6.59 27.61 -7.03
CA ALA A 514 6.47 26.17 -7.09
C ALA A 514 7.39 25.51 -6.05
N TYR A 515 6.91 24.43 -5.42
CA TYR A 515 7.65 23.70 -4.38
C TYR A 515 7.28 22.22 -4.38
N PHE A 516 8.12 21.42 -3.73
CA PHE A 516 7.99 19.96 -3.65
C PHE A 516 8.46 19.42 -2.31
N CYS A 517 8.08 18.17 -2.01
CA CYS A 517 8.63 17.39 -0.91
C CYS A 517 9.76 16.50 -1.46
N VAL A 518 10.99 16.62 -0.96
CA VAL A 518 12.16 15.86 -1.45
C VAL A 518 11.94 14.34 -1.51
N PRO A 519 11.51 13.65 -0.44
CA PRO A 519 11.30 12.19 -0.51
C PRO A 519 10.14 11.81 -1.44
N HIS A 520 9.13 12.67 -1.57
CA HIS A 520 7.86 12.33 -2.23
C HIS A 520 7.68 13.07 -3.57
N GLU A 521 8.74 13.65 -4.13
CA GLU A 521 8.68 14.38 -5.40
C GLU A 521 8.28 13.44 -6.54
N ALA A 522 8.90 12.26 -6.58
CA ALA A 522 8.59 11.22 -7.55
C ALA A 522 7.14 10.73 -7.41
N ALA A 523 6.59 10.73 -6.19
CA ALA A 523 5.19 10.43 -5.93
C ALA A 523 4.23 11.55 -6.35
N GLY A 524 4.75 12.66 -6.91
CA GLY A 524 3.95 13.80 -7.36
C GLY A 524 3.60 14.80 -6.26
N MET A 525 4.25 14.72 -5.09
CA MET A 525 4.02 15.64 -3.96
C MET A 525 4.61 17.02 -4.25
N THR A 526 3.89 17.78 -5.09
CA THR A 526 4.24 19.12 -5.55
C THR A 526 3.11 20.09 -5.25
N GLY A 527 3.44 21.38 -5.14
CA GLY A 527 2.46 22.43 -4.92
C GLY A 527 2.91 23.78 -5.45
N THR A 528 2.00 24.75 -5.47
CA THR A 528 2.26 26.12 -5.92
C THR A 528 1.60 27.13 -4.99
N VAL A 529 2.40 28.08 -4.48
CA VAL A 529 1.88 29.28 -3.81
C VAL A 529 1.87 30.44 -4.81
N VAL A 530 0.69 30.95 -5.13
CA VAL A 530 0.50 32.16 -5.96
C VAL A 530 0.43 33.37 -5.05
N VAL A 531 1.43 34.25 -5.11
CA VAL A 531 1.52 35.44 -4.26
C VAL A 531 1.08 36.69 -5.03
N GLU A 532 0.01 37.34 -4.57
CA GLU A 532 -0.56 38.57 -5.16
C GLU A 532 -0.25 39.84 -4.34
N GLU A 533 -0.30 41.02 -4.99
CA GLU A 533 0.00 42.34 -4.37
C GLU A 533 -1.01 42.84 -3.33
#